data_AF-A0A948HNU0-F1
#
_entry.id   AF-A0A948HNU0-F1
#
_cell.length_a   1.000
_cell.length_b   1.000
_cell.length_c   1.000
_cell.angle_alpha   90.00
_cell.angle_beta   90.00
_cell.angle_gamma   90.00
#
_symmetry.space_group_name_H-M   'P 1'
#
loop_
_entity.id
_entity.type
_entity.pdbx_description
1 polymer ?
#
loop_
_entity_poly.entity_id
_entity_poly.type
_entity_poly.pdbx_seq_one_letter_code
_entity_poly.pdbx_strand_id
1 'polypeptide(L)'
;GDLVADGDARLEGDADVRLAQAVIGQSLNVAAAGRLDMRTATVGGGAQLRSGGALGIGTLQAQGALNGTTGATLVAQTLSSGAAMQLEAAGALQIQQLTSNGDLAANAGGLLAIDDAAVGGQASVDGGTDVQLGNATVAQSLVINAAGHVDVDNARIGGNAQVGSGGDTHVQRFDGRGDLVANADGAITLGSAAVDGSMTLRAGQSIDVGTAVIGVDGDWLAGTNLSADEVSVGCNFRGDAGVALVIGTLNVGCNLGLSSSEALRFDALQVAGGIALASRGSDVLGRQVDAGRALQVQAAGDIRIEAASAGSDLVATSGGTQQWGVYQAGGDAALQAGRDIHFGDGRSGGAQSIIAGGSIGFERASAGTTAYMDAQAGSLAGGQLQAASAQLAARDTLSLAQAMVDTRLNLAADELQAQVSQSDAGPGLLTTTLTGYRNGVARRIVVDVQPRDAWLIDALRAMEAELTSSSAKVAIADGHVERTMTLTTPALHVLMDNTSPALRPADAQLLQLNRRFHLATDGRLLDTDAYVLRFNDGVGVSSPNYNRDHLEAGPAYLGESAVRYLGRMLNLRSPEMAVPARAPAEGDEANARDVVAPAPGGAVNLGAPN
;
A
#
# COMPACT_ATOMS: atom_id res chain seq x y z
N GLY A 1 73.06 -5.60 -20.62
CA GLY A 1 73.59 -5.75 -21.99
C GLY A 1 72.46 -6.08 -22.93
N ASP A 2 72.76 -6.20 -24.22
CA ASP A 2 71.79 -6.68 -25.21
C ASP A 2 71.94 -8.20 -25.36
N LEU A 3 70.82 -8.90 -25.55
CA LEU A 3 70.77 -10.34 -25.74
C LEU A 3 70.02 -10.64 -27.03
N VAL A 4 70.69 -11.28 -27.99
CA VAL A 4 70.08 -11.67 -29.26
C VAL A 4 70.33 -13.16 -29.47
N ALA A 5 69.28 -13.92 -29.73
CA ALA A 5 69.36 -15.34 -30.06
C ALA A 5 68.26 -15.73 -31.05
N ASP A 6 68.60 -16.48 -32.10
CA ASP A 6 67.62 -16.98 -33.08
C ASP A 6 66.79 -18.16 -32.54
N GLY A 7 67.28 -18.83 -31.49
CA GLY A 7 66.62 -19.96 -30.81
C GLY A 7 66.18 -19.61 -29.39
N ASP A 8 66.36 -20.54 -28.47
CA ASP A 8 66.13 -20.29 -27.04
C ASP A 8 67.29 -19.52 -26.42
N ALA A 9 66.97 -18.70 -25.40
CA ALA A 9 67.96 -18.05 -24.55
C ALA A 9 67.70 -18.37 -23.08
N ARG A 10 68.74 -18.83 -22.38
CA ARG A 10 68.74 -19.06 -20.93
C ARG A 10 69.80 -18.17 -20.28
N LEU A 11 69.42 -17.42 -19.26
CA LEU A 11 70.32 -16.61 -18.46
C LEU A 11 70.08 -16.87 -16.97
N GLU A 12 71.13 -17.27 -16.27
CA GLU A 12 71.11 -17.46 -14.81
C GLU A 12 72.15 -16.52 -14.20
N GLY A 13 71.72 -15.74 -13.22
CA GLY A 13 72.59 -14.86 -12.45
C GLY A 13 72.43 -15.11 -10.96
N ASP A 14 73.55 -15.33 -10.27
CA ASP A 14 73.62 -15.41 -8.80
C ASP A 14 73.46 -14.03 -8.13
N ALA A 15 73.24 -12.97 -8.91
CA ALA A 15 73.08 -11.59 -8.48
C ALA A 15 72.03 -10.86 -9.37
N ASP A 16 72.15 -9.55 -9.52
CA ASP A 16 71.30 -8.74 -10.40
C ASP A 16 71.55 -9.07 -11.89
N VAL A 17 70.48 -9.12 -12.67
CA VAL A 17 70.50 -9.23 -14.14
C VAL A 17 69.89 -7.98 -14.75
N ARG A 18 70.60 -7.35 -15.69
CA ARG A 18 70.12 -6.18 -16.43
C ARG A 18 70.21 -6.38 -17.95
N LEU A 19 69.05 -6.37 -18.60
CA LEU A 19 68.89 -6.48 -20.05
C LEU A 19 68.38 -5.15 -20.61
N ALA A 20 69.18 -4.53 -21.48
CA ALA A 20 68.79 -3.30 -22.14
C ALA A 20 67.89 -3.59 -23.35
N GLN A 21 68.12 -4.71 -24.03
CA GLN A 21 67.29 -5.25 -25.09
C GLN A 21 67.43 -6.77 -25.13
N ALA A 22 66.34 -7.50 -25.34
CA ALA A 22 66.36 -8.93 -25.65
C ALA A 22 65.54 -9.22 -26.92
N VAL A 23 66.12 -9.92 -27.91
CA VAL A 23 65.42 -10.37 -29.11
C VAL A 23 65.68 -11.86 -29.27
N ILE A 24 64.66 -12.67 -28.96
CA ILE A 24 64.77 -14.12 -28.86
C ILE A 24 63.79 -14.77 -29.85
N GLY A 25 64.28 -15.64 -30.74
CA GLY A 25 63.46 -16.26 -31.78
C GLY A 25 62.49 -17.33 -31.24
N GLN A 26 62.86 -18.03 -30.16
CA GLN A 26 62.01 -19.02 -29.49
C GLN A 26 61.76 -18.60 -28.04
N SER A 27 62.26 -19.33 -27.04
CA SER A 27 61.90 -19.11 -25.63
C SER A 27 62.96 -18.32 -24.86
N LEU A 28 62.52 -17.46 -23.95
CA LEU A 28 63.39 -16.74 -23.01
C LEU A 28 63.21 -17.31 -21.60
N ASN A 29 64.30 -17.73 -20.96
CA ASN A 29 64.32 -18.14 -19.55
C ASN A 29 65.38 -17.34 -18.79
N VAL A 30 64.95 -16.49 -17.87
CA VAL A 30 65.86 -15.67 -17.06
C VAL A 30 65.61 -15.93 -15.58
N ALA A 31 66.66 -16.26 -14.85
CA ALA A 31 66.66 -16.35 -13.40
C ALA A 31 67.73 -15.43 -12.82
N ALA A 32 67.33 -14.57 -11.88
CA ALA A 32 68.22 -13.72 -11.10
C ALA A 32 67.99 -13.99 -9.61
N ALA A 33 69.05 -14.24 -8.84
CA ALA A 33 68.92 -14.30 -7.38
C ALA A 33 68.66 -12.90 -6.79
N GLY A 34 69.20 -11.86 -7.43
CA GLY A 34 68.96 -10.45 -7.12
C GLY A 34 67.79 -9.86 -7.91
N ARG A 35 67.94 -8.61 -8.35
CA ARG A 35 66.97 -7.89 -9.19
C ARG A 35 67.08 -8.32 -10.66
N LEU A 36 65.94 -8.39 -11.35
CA LEU A 36 65.90 -8.51 -12.81
C LEU A 36 65.31 -7.22 -13.41
N ASP A 37 66.13 -6.46 -14.13
CA ASP A 37 65.67 -5.30 -14.90
C ASP A 37 65.75 -5.60 -16.40
N MET A 38 64.66 -5.34 -17.13
CA MET A 38 64.55 -5.56 -18.57
C MET A 38 63.87 -4.36 -19.22
N ARG A 39 64.61 -3.58 -20.01
CA ARG A 39 64.01 -2.38 -20.65
C ARG A 39 63.10 -2.75 -21.82
N THR A 40 63.58 -3.57 -22.75
CA THR A 40 62.76 -4.08 -23.87
C THR A 40 63.07 -5.55 -24.16
N ALA A 41 62.04 -6.34 -24.46
CA ALA A 41 62.21 -7.71 -24.92
C ALA A 41 61.12 -8.14 -25.91
N THR A 42 61.53 -8.86 -26.93
CA THR A 42 60.65 -9.53 -27.90
C THR A 42 61.04 -11.00 -27.98
N VAL A 43 60.07 -11.88 -27.78
CA VAL A 43 60.25 -13.33 -27.67
C VAL A 43 59.28 -14.02 -28.63
N GLY A 44 59.79 -14.76 -29.61
CA GLY A 44 58.99 -15.46 -30.62
C GLY A 44 58.22 -16.68 -30.08
N GLY A 45 58.58 -17.16 -28.89
CA GLY A 45 57.89 -18.18 -28.10
C GLY A 45 57.49 -17.64 -26.72
N GLY A 46 57.65 -18.46 -25.68
CA GLY A 46 57.28 -18.09 -24.30
C GLY A 46 58.42 -17.43 -23.50
N ALA A 47 58.07 -16.67 -22.46
CA ALA A 47 59.00 -16.05 -21.54
C ALA A 47 58.79 -16.54 -20.10
N GLN A 48 59.85 -17.01 -19.46
CA GLN A 48 59.90 -17.36 -18.03
C GLN A 48 60.90 -16.45 -17.33
N LEU A 49 60.42 -15.62 -16.41
CA LEU A 49 61.23 -14.67 -15.65
C LEU A 49 61.11 -14.98 -14.16
N ARG A 50 62.25 -15.18 -13.50
CA ARG A 50 62.33 -15.41 -12.06
C ARG A 50 63.33 -14.45 -11.43
N SER A 51 62.91 -13.77 -10.37
CA SER A 51 63.73 -12.83 -9.61
C SER A 51 63.61 -13.12 -8.11
N GLY A 52 64.72 -13.31 -7.41
CA GLY A 52 64.71 -13.36 -5.93
C GLY A 52 64.44 -11.99 -5.31
N GLY A 53 64.85 -10.92 -6.00
CA GLY A 53 64.50 -9.52 -5.69
C GLY A 53 63.37 -9.01 -6.59
N ALA A 54 63.36 -7.71 -6.88
CA ALA A 54 62.34 -7.08 -7.73
C ALA A 54 62.47 -7.46 -9.22
N LEU A 55 61.36 -7.37 -9.95
CA LEU A 55 61.29 -7.53 -11.40
C LEU A 55 60.82 -6.21 -12.03
N GLY A 56 61.71 -5.52 -12.75
CA GLY A 56 61.42 -4.28 -13.47
C GLY A 56 61.40 -4.49 -14.98
N ILE A 57 60.29 -4.18 -15.64
CA ILE A 57 60.11 -4.35 -17.08
C ILE A 57 59.66 -3.02 -17.71
N GLY A 58 60.34 -2.56 -18.76
CA GLY A 58 59.78 -1.53 -19.64
C GLY A 58 58.70 -2.18 -20.49
N THR A 59 59.12 -2.82 -21.58
CA THR A 59 58.24 -3.54 -22.50
C THR A 59 58.69 -4.99 -22.68
N LEU A 60 57.77 -5.94 -22.56
CA LEU A 60 57.99 -7.34 -22.91
C LEU A 60 56.84 -7.86 -23.78
N GLN A 61 57.17 -8.39 -24.95
CA GLN A 61 56.24 -9.07 -25.84
C GLN A 61 56.69 -10.51 -26.06
N ALA A 62 55.86 -11.47 -25.66
CA ALA A 62 56.02 -12.88 -25.93
C ALA A 62 54.89 -13.36 -26.84
N GLN A 63 55.19 -14.13 -27.89
CA GLN A 63 54.14 -14.74 -28.73
C GLN A 63 53.51 -15.97 -28.07
N GLY A 64 54.24 -16.62 -27.17
CA GLY A 64 53.75 -17.71 -26.31
C GLY A 64 53.30 -17.20 -24.95
N ALA A 65 53.30 -18.09 -23.95
CA ALA A 65 52.95 -17.74 -22.57
C ALA A 65 54.03 -16.89 -21.90
N LEU A 66 53.62 -16.03 -20.97
CA LEU A 66 54.50 -15.18 -20.16
C LEU A 66 54.30 -15.49 -18.68
N ASN A 67 55.36 -16.00 -18.04
CA ASN A 67 55.38 -16.33 -16.62
C ASN A 67 56.42 -15.47 -15.90
N GLY A 68 56.00 -14.66 -14.94
CA GLY A 68 56.87 -13.81 -14.13
C GLY A 68 56.69 -14.07 -12.64
N THR A 69 57.76 -14.45 -11.94
CA THR A 69 57.75 -14.65 -10.49
C THR A 69 58.83 -13.79 -9.84
N THR A 70 58.46 -13.04 -8.79
CA THR A 70 59.40 -12.20 -8.03
C THR A 70 59.22 -12.34 -6.52
N GLY A 71 60.34 -12.42 -5.79
CA GLY A 71 60.38 -12.39 -4.32
C GLY A 71 60.11 -11.00 -3.71
N ALA A 72 59.87 -9.97 -4.53
CA ALA A 72 59.54 -8.63 -4.10
C ALA A 72 58.46 -8.03 -5.02
N THR A 73 58.69 -6.83 -5.56
CA THR A 73 57.74 -6.11 -6.44
C THR A 73 57.96 -6.43 -7.92
N LEU A 74 56.88 -6.60 -8.67
CA LEU A 74 56.86 -6.58 -10.13
C LEU A 74 56.34 -5.23 -10.61
N VAL A 75 57.14 -4.50 -11.40
CA VAL A 75 56.72 -3.27 -12.09
C VAL A 75 56.90 -3.44 -13.58
N ALA A 76 55.87 -3.18 -14.37
CA ALA A 76 55.95 -3.19 -15.82
C ALA A 76 55.24 -1.99 -16.46
N GLN A 77 55.79 -1.42 -17.55
CA GLN A 77 55.02 -0.49 -18.39
C GLN A 77 54.11 -1.26 -19.34
N THR A 78 54.64 -2.27 -20.04
CA THR A 78 53.87 -3.05 -21.00
C THR A 78 54.25 -4.53 -20.94
N LEU A 79 53.26 -5.39 -20.69
CA LEU A 79 53.37 -6.84 -20.88
C LEU A 79 52.38 -7.30 -21.94
N SER A 80 52.87 -8.07 -22.92
CA SER A 80 52.04 -8.68 -23.96
C SER A 80 52.39 -10.15 -24.12
N SER A 81 51.37 -11.00 -24.16
CA SER A 81 51.46 -12.45 -24.31
C SER A 81 50.49 -12.90 -25.39
N GLY A 82 50.98 -13.67 -26.37
CA GLY A 82 50.15 -14.31 -27.38
C GLY A 82 49.38 -15.53 -26.85
N ALA A 83 49.66 -15.97 -25.63
CA ALA A 83 48.91 -17.00 -24.91
C ALA A 83 48.60 -16.52 -23.46
N ALA A 84 48.54 -17.43 -22.49
CA ALA A 84 48.25 -17.10 -21.09
C ALA A 84 49.39 -16.33 -20.39
N MET A 85 49.03 -15.57 -19.36
CA MET A 85 49.96 -14.92 -18.44
C MET A 85 49.79 -15.42 -17.01
N GLN A 86 50.91 -15.71 -16.34
CA GLN A 86 50.96 -15.96 -14.91
C GLN A 86 51.98 -15.01 -14.26
N LEU A 87 51.52 -14.19 -13.32
CA LEU A 87 52.31 -13.16 -12.66
C LEU A 87 52.20 -13.31 -11.14
N GLU A 88 53.33 -13.46 -10.48
CA GLU A 88 53.42 -13.67 -9.04
C GLU A 88 54.43 -12.71 -8.43
N ALA A 89 53.98 -11.87 -7.50
CA ALA A 89 54.84 -10.98 -6.73
C ALA A 89 54.60 -11.18 -5.24
N ALA A 90 55.65 -11.41 -4.46
CA ALA A 90 55.52 -11.48 -3.00
C ALA A 90 55.15 -10.12 -2.38
N GLY A 91 55.51 -9.01 -3.06
CA GLY A 91 55.12 -7.64 -2.72
C GLY A 91 54.01 -7.14 -3.63
N ALA A 92 54.20 -5.96 -4.21
CA ALA A 92 53.24 -5.36 -5.13
C ALA A 92 53.43 -5.82 -6.59
N LEU A 93 52.35 -5.80 -7.35
CA LEU A 93 52.33 -5.98 -8.81
C LEU A 93 51.73 -4.72 -9.42
N GLN A 94 52.50 -3.98 -10.21
CA GLN A 94 52.08 -2.72 -10.82
C GLN A 94 52.35 -2.73 -12.31
N ILE A 95 51.30 -2.66 -13.12
CA ILE A 95 51.40 -2.75 -14.57
C ILE A 95 50.58 -1.64 -15.21
N GLN A 96 51.20 -0.87 -16.10
CA GLN A 96 50.44 0.15 -16.83
C GLN A 96 49.59 -0.49 -17.93
N GLN A 97 50.16 -1.35 -18.78
CA GLN A 97 49.42 -2.03 -19.85
C GLN A 97 49.69 -3.53 -19.86
N LEU A 98 48.63 -4.33 -19.82
CA LEU A 98 48.67 -5.78 -19.88
C LEU A 98 47.75 -6.30 -21.00
N THR A 99 48.30 -7.09 -21.92
CA THR A 99 47.52 -7.79 -22.96
C THR A 99 47.83 -9.27 -22.96
N SER A 100 46.91 -10.09 -22.42
CA SER A 100 46.96 -11.56 -22.52
C SER A 100 45.95 -12.04 -23.57
N ASN A 101 46.38 -12.71 -24.63
CA ASN A 101 45.45 -13.31 -25.59
C ASN A 101 44.78 -14.60 -25.04
N GLY A 102 45.31 -15.16 -23.95
CA GLY A 102 44.70 -16.27 -23.22
C GLY A 102 44.20 -15.83 -21.85
N ASP A 103 44.34 -16.71 -20.86
CA ASP A 103 43.98 -16.43 -19.47
C ASP A 103 45.01 -15.52 -18.78
N LEU A 104 44.59 -14.84 -17.72
CA LEU A 104 45.44 -14.08 -16.81
C LEU A 104 45.27 -14.64 -15.40
N ALA A 105 46.38 -15.02 -14.77
CA ALA A 105 46.48 -15.21 -13.33
C ALA A 105 47.51 -14.23 -12.78
N ALA A 106 47.08 -13.27 -11.95
CA ALA A 106 47.96 -12.29 -11.32
C ALA A 106 47.76 -12.30 -9.81
N ASN A 107 48.85 -12.50 -9.06
CA ASN A 107 48.86 -12.55 -7.61
C ASN A 107 49.93 -11.62 -7.05
N ALA A 108 49.52 -10.75 -6.13
CA ALA A 108 50.40 -9.88 -5.37
C ALA A 108 50.21 -10.13 -3.87
N GLY A 109 51.29 -10.31 -3.11
CA GLY A 109 51.22 -10.34 -1.64
C GLY A 109 50.85 -8.98 -1.01
N GLY A 110 50.97 -7.89 -1.78
CA GLY A 110 50.55 -6.54 -1.43
C GLY A 110 49.48 -5.99 -2.39
N LEU A 111 49.71 -4.79 -2.93
CA LEU A 111 48.83 -4.15 -3.91
C LEU A 111 48.97 -4.83 -5.28
N LEU A 112 47.85 -5.13 -5.91
CA LEU A 112 47.78 -5.47 -7.33
C LEU A 112 47.14 -4.29 -8.09
N ALA A 113 47.92 -3.60 -8.90
CA ALA A 113 47.46 -2.45 -9.70
C ALA A 113 47.71 -2.71 -11.20
N ILE A 114 46.66 -2.59 -12.01
CA ILE A 114 46.76 -2.63 -13.47
C ILE A 114 45.96 -1.48 -14.08
N ASP A 115 46.61 -0.53 -14.75
CA ASP A 115 45.89 0.63 -15.32
C ASP A 115 45.01 0.18 -16.50
N ASP A 116 45.55 -0.62 -17.43
CA ASP A 116 44.81 -1.17 -18.58
C ASP A 116 45.08 -2.68 -18.74
N ALA A 117 44.04 -3.49 -18.57
CA ALA A 117 44.07 -4.95 -18.76
C ALA A 117 43.15 -5.38 -19.90
N ALA A 118 43.71 -6.12 -20.86
CA ALA A 118 42.98 -6.80 -21.93
C ALA A 118 43.28 -8.31 -21.87
N VAL A 119 42.25 -9.11 -21.62
CA VAL A 119 42.37 -10.57 -21.44
C VAL A 119 41.41 -11.29 -22.39
N GLY A 120 41.96 -12.10 -23.30
CA GLY A 120 41.19 -12.86 -24.29
C GLY A 120 40.51 -14.12 -23.74
N GLY A 121 40.93 -14.57 -22.55
CA GLY A 121 40.33 -15.67 -21.80
C GLY A 121 39.67 -15.20 -20.50
N GLN A 122 39.92 -15.95 -19.43
CA GLN A 122 39.50 -15.63 -18.06
C GLN A 122 40.58 -14.82 -17.33
N ALA A 123 40.17 -13.99 -16.38
CA ALA A 123 41.08 -13.24 -15.52
C ALA A 123 40.83 -13.57 -14.05
N SER A 124 41.89 -13.95 -13.33
CA SER A 124 41.91 -14.05 -11.87
C SER A 124 42.97 -13.10 -11.34
N VAL A 125 42.56 -12.15 -10.50
CA VAL A 125 43.46 -11.18 -9.88
C VAL A 125 43.29 -11.21 -8.36
N ASP A 126 44.39 -11.44 -7.66
CA ASP A 126 44.42 -11.60 -6.21
C ASP A 126 45.42 -10.61 -5.61
N GLY A 127 44.91 -9.66 -4.82
CA GLY A 127 45.71 -8.70 -4.05
C GLY A 127 45.69 -9.06 -2.57
N GLY A 128 46.87 -9.23 -1.97
CA GLY A 128 47.03 -9.49 -0.54
C GLY A 128 46.66 -8.28 0.34
N THR A 129 46.56 -7.09 -0.26
CA THR A 129 45.97 -5.89 0.36
C THR A 129 44.83 -5.39 -0.52
N ASP A 130 45.12 -4.57 -1.52
CA ASP A 130 44.12 -3.98 -2.40
C ASP A 130 44.27 -4.48 -3.84
N VAL A 131 43.19 -4.36 -4.62
CA VAL A 131 43.20 -4.48 -6.08
C VAL A 131 42.72 -3.17 -6.69
N GLN A 132 43.50 -2.63 -7.63
CA GLN A 132 43.17 -1.44 -8.40
C GLN A 132 43.24 -1.77 -9.89
N LEU A 133 42.12 -1.60 -10.60
CA LEU A 133 42.07 -1.77 -12.05
C LEU A 133 41.53 -0.48 -12.68
N GLY A 134 42.25 0.12 -13.63
CA GLY A 134 41.67 1.20 -14.42
C GLY A 134 40.62 0.63 -15.37
N ASN A 135 41.06 0.21 -16.55
CA ASN A 135 40.21 -0.47 -17.53
C ASN A 135 40.49 -1.97 -17.55
N ALA A 136 39.48 -2.79 -17.24
CA ALA A 136 39.55 -4.24 -17.36
C ALA A 136 38.59 -4.73 -18.47
N THR A 137 39.13 -5.27 -19.55
CA THR A 137 38.36 -5.97 -20.60
C THR A 137 38.70 -7.44 -20.56
N VAL A 138 37.72 -8.28 -20.22
CA VAL A 138 37.88 -9.74 -20.09
C VAL A 138 36.85 -10.42 -20.97
N ALA A 139 37.29 -11.23 -21.93
CA ALA A 139 36.40 -11.85 -22.90
C ALA A 139 35.49 -12.91 -22.29
N GLN A 140 35.89 -13.51 -21.17
CA GLN A 140 35.11 -14.52 -20.45
C GLN A 140 34.85 -14.04 -19.01
N SER A 141 35.22 -14.82 -18.00
CA SER A 141 34.95 -14.53 -16.59
C SER A 141 36.07 -13.74 -15.91
N LEU A 142 35.69 -12.91 -14.95
CA LEU A 142 36.61 -12.16 -14.08
C LEU A 142 36.40 -12.54 -12.62
N VAL A 143 37.49 -12.82 -11.92
CA VAL A 143 37.53 -12.97 -10.47
C VAL A 143 38.51 -11.96 -9.90
N ILE A 144 38.05 -11.15 -8.95
CA ILE A 144 38.86 -10.21 -8.17
C ILE A 144 38.75 -10.60 -6.70
N ASN A 145 39.89 -10.78 -6.02
CA ASN A 145 39.93 -10.89 -4.57
C ASN A 145 40.92 -9.88 -3.98
N ALA A 146 40.49 -9.15 -2.95
CA ALA A 146 41.33 -8.26 -2.16
C ALA A 146 41.08 -8.47 -0.66
N ALA A 147 42.14 -8.51 0.15
CA ALA A 147 41.99 -8.55 1.61
C ALA A 147 41.47 -7.22 2.18
N GLY A 148 41.75 -6.11 1.51
CA GLY A 148 41.28 -4.76 1.76
C GLY A 148 40.28 -4.36 0.68
N HIS A 149 40.62 -3.39 -0.15
CA HIS A 149 39.69 -2.74 -1.06
C HIS A 149 39.83 -3.21 -2.52
N VAL A 150 38.72 -3.15 -3.25
CA VAL A 150 38.69 -3.26 -4.71
C VAL A 150 38.27 -1.91 -5.28
N ASP A 151 39.08 -1.36 -6.19
CA ASP A 151 38.76 -0.16 -6.95
C ASP A 151 38.87 -0.46 -8.45
N VAL A 152 37.79 -0.23 -9.20
CA VAL A 152 37.73 -0.47 -10.64
C VAL A 152 37.08 0.70 -11.36
N ASP A 153 37.80 1.38 -12.26
CA ASP A 153 37.17 2.46 -13.04
C ASP A 153 36.16 1.88 -14.04
N ASN A 154 36.60 0.95 -14.90
CA ASN A 154 35.77 0.39 -15.95
C ASN A 154 36.00 -1.11 -16.12
N ALA A 155 34.96 -1.91 -15.98
CA ALA A 155 34.98 -3.35 -16.26
C ALA A 155 34.05 -3.70 -17.44
N ARG A 156 34.57 -4.40 -18.45
CA ARG A 156 33.81 -5.01 -19.55
C ARG A 156 34.05 -6.51 -19.59
N ILE A 157 33.04 -7.30 -19.21
CA ILE A 157 33.19 -8.73 -18.94
C ILE A 157 32.25 -9.52 -19.84
N GLY A 158 32.80 -10.44 -20.65
CA GLY A 158 32.04 -11.26 -21.59
C GLY A 158 31.32 -12.45 -20.95
N GLY A 159 31.59 -12.74 -19.68
CA GLY A 159 30.93 -13.78 -18.88
C GLY A 159 30.59 -13.29 -17.48
N ASN A 160 30.76 -14.16 -16.49
CA ASN A 160 30.45 -13.86 -15.09
C ASN A 160 31.58 -13.07 -14.42
N ALA A 161 31.22 -12.20 -13.48
CA ALA A 161 32.18 -11.51 -12.62
C ALA A 161 31.92 -11.83 -11.15
N GLN A 162 33.00 -12.13 -10.44
CA GLN A 162 33.01 -12.25 -8.99
C GLN A 162 34.01 -11.24 -8.41
N VAL A 163 33.54 -10.44 -7.46
CA VAL A 163 34.35 -9.45 -6.74
C VAL A 163 34.24 -9.73 -5.24
N GLY A 164 35.36 -9.96 -4.58
CA GLY A 164 35.45 -10.15 -3.14
C GLY A 164 36.42 -9.13 -2.52
N SER A 165 35.97 -8.40 -1.51
CA SER A 165 36.80 -7.47 -0.75
C SER A 165 36.58 -7.61 0.77
N GLY A 166 37.66 -7.61 1.55
CA GLY A 166 37.59 -7.52 3.03
C GLY A 166 37.36 -6.09 3.55
N GLY A 167 37.37 -5.11 2.66
CA GLY A 167 36.98 -3.72 2.86
C GLY A 167 35.91 -3.33 1.85
N ASP A 168 36.04 -2.15 1.25
CA ASP A 168 35.07 -1.61 0.29
C ASP A 168 35.31 -2.11 -1.15
N THR A 169 34.25 -2.17 -1.93
CA THR A 169 34.29 -2.35 -3.38
C THR A 169 33.74 -1.10 -4.06
N HIS A 170 34.57 -0.44 -4.86
CA HIS A 170 34.18 0.67 -5.73
C HIS A 170 34.30 0.25 -7.18
N VAL A 171 33.23 0.42 -7.96
CA VAL A 171 33.27 0.28 -9.42
C VAL A 171 32.57 1.47 -10.07
N GLN A 172 33.29 2.29 -10.83
CA GLN A 172 32.65 3.44 -11.49
C GLN A 172 31.71 2.99 -12.62
N ARG A 173 32.15 2.03 -13.46
CA ARG A 173 31.31 1.44 -14.51
C ARG A 173 31.55 -0.06 -14.67
N PHE A 174 30.46 -0.83 -14.60
CA PHE A 174 30.44 -2.26 -14.86
C PHE A 174 29.53 -2.60 -16.05
N ASP A 175 30.03 -3.39 -17.00
CA ASP A 175 29.29 -3.89 -18.16
C ASP A 175 29.60 -5.38 -18.35
N GLY A 176 28.66 -6.24 -17.94
CA GLY A 176 28.80 -7.69 -17.93
C GLY A 176 27.76 -8.39 -18.80
N ARG A 177 28.19 -9.45 -19.49
CA ARG A 177 27.29 -10.33 -20.27
C ARG A 177 26.76 -11.53 -19.47
N GLY A 178 27.31 -11.78 -18.28
CA GLY A 178 26.85 -12.80 -17.36
C GLY A 178 26.35 -12.21 -16.05
N ASP A 179 26.49 -12.98 -14.97
CA ASP A 179 26.13 -12.57 -13.62
C ASP A 179 27.23 -11.70 -12.98
N LEU A 180 26.82 -10.77 -12.11
CA LEU A 180 27.72 -10.08 -11.19
C LEU A 180 27.43 -10.53 -9.76
N VAL A 181 28.46 -11.02 -9.07
CA VAL A 181 28.44 -11.28 -7.63
C VAL A 181 29.51 -10.44 -6.96
N ALA A 182 29.11 -9.46 -6.14
CA ALA A 182 30.02 -8.64 -5.35
C ALA A 182 29.76 -8.83 -3.86
N ASN A 183 30.79 -9.20 -3.12
CA ASN A 183 30.78 -9.32 -1.66
C ASN A 183 31.85 -8.41 -1.07
N ALA A 184 31.44 -7.54 -0.16
CA ALA A 184 32.32 -6.63 0.56
C ALA A 184 32.00 -6.68 2.05
N ASP A 185 33.01 -6.82 2.91
CA ASP A 185 32.81 -6.66 4.36
C ASP A 185 32.52 -5.18 4.71
N GLY A 186 32.96 -4.25 3.86
CA GLY A 186 32.64 -2.82 3.90
C GLY A 186 31.42 -2.45 3.06
N ALA A 187 31.54 -1.35 2.32
CA ALA A 187 30.52 -0.84 1.41
C ALA A 187 30.72 -1.33 -0.04
N ILE A 188 29.64 -1.38 -0.81
CA ILE A 188 29.67 -1.53 -2.27
C ILE A 188 29.15 -0.24 -2.89
N THR A 189 29.95 0.38 -3.75
CA THR A 189 29.55 1.56 -4.54
C THR A 189 29.70 1.29 -6.02
N LEU A 190 28.60 1.39 -6.77
CA LEU A 190 28.57 1.23 -8.22
C LEU A 190 28.04 2.52 -8.87
N GLY A 191 28.83 3.19 -9.70
CA GLY A 191 28.35 4.37 -10.43
C GLY A 191 27.29 4.01 -11.47
N SER A 192 27.62 3.05 -12.34
CA SER A 192 26.68 2.40 -13.26
C SER A 192 27.01 0.93 -13.43
N ALA A 193 26.00 0.07 -13.46
CA ALA A 193 26.19 -1.36 -13.69
C ALA A 193 25.14 -1.92 -14.66
N ALA A 194 25.60 -2.61 -15.69
CA ALA A 194 24.75 -3.38 -16.60
C ALA A 194 25.17 -4.84 -16.58
N VAL A 195 24.20 -5.74 -16.40
CA VAL A 195 24.38 -7.19 -16.52
C VAL A 195 23.27 -7.79 -17.37
N ASP A 196 23.62 -8.66 -18.32
CA ASP A 196 22.62 -9.46 -19.04
C ASP A 196 22.05 -10.59 -18.13
N GLY A 197 22.79 -10.98 -17.08
CA GLY A 197 22.39 -11.97 -16.09
C GLY A 197 21.77 -11.39 -14.82
N SER A 198 22.09 -12.01 -13.69
CA SER A 198 21.66 -11.60 -12.34
C SER A 198 22.71 -10.72 -11.66
N MET A 199 22.27 -9.90 -10.71
CA MET A 199 23.15 -9.07 -9.89
C MET A 199 22.94 -9.36 -8.41
N THR A 200 23.95 -9.91 -7.75
CA THR A 200 23.95 -10.16 -6.31
C THR A 200 24.97 -9.25 -5.63
N LEU A 201 24.51 -8.40 -4.73
CA LEU A 201 25.35 -7.47 -3.97
C LEU A 201 25.18 -7.76 -2.47
N ARG A 202 26.29 -7.98 -1.76
CA ARG A 202 26.30 -8.21 -0.31
C ARG A 202 27.35 -7.32 0.33
N ALA A 203 26.89 -6.33 1.09
CA ALA A 203 27.76 -5.41 1.82
C ALA A 203 27.55 -5.56 3.33
N GLY A 204 28.65 -5.67 4.09
CA GLY A 204 28.60 -5.61 5.55
C GLY A 204 28.16 -4.23 6.06
N GLN A 205 28.33 -3.18 5.24
CA GLN A 205 27.83 -1.83 5.48
C GLN A 205 26.76 -1.45 4.45
N SER A 206 27.04 -0.48 3.58
CA SER A 206 26.06 0.08 2.65
C SER A 206 26.22 -0.41 1.21
N ILE A 207 25.12 -0.40 0.47
CA ILE A 207 25.11 -0.50 -0.99
C ILE A 207 24.65 0.85 -1.54
N ASP A 208 25.45 1.45 -2.42
CA ASP A 208 25.10 2.68 -3.13
C ASP A 208 25.28 2.48 -4.64
N VAL A 209 24.18 2.54 -5.40
CA VAL A 209 24.17 2.25 -6.83
C VAL A 209 23.51 3.40 -7.59
N GLY A 210 24.26 4.15 -8.39
CA GLY A 210 23.66 5.21 -9.20
C GLY A 210 22.62 4.63 -10.16
N THR A 211 23.07 3.87 -11.16
CA THR A 211 22.17 3.22 -12.13
C THR A 211 22.47 1.74 -12.28
N ALA A 212 21.43 0.91 -12.38
CA ALA A 212 21.57 -0.51 -12.66
C ALA A 212 20.58 -1.03 -13.71
N VAL A 213 21.07 -1.84 -14.64
CA VAL A 213 20.26 -2.64 -15.57
C VAL A 213 20.61 -4.11 -15.35
N ILE A 214 19.62 -4.90 -14.94
CA ILE A 214 19.77 -6.29 -14.56
C ILE A 214 18.85 -7.14 -15.45
N GLY A 215 19.43 -8.02 -16.27
CA GLY A 215 18.67 -8.81 -17.24
C GLY A 215 17.75 -9.87 -16.62
N VAL A 216 18.09 -10.41 -15.45
CA VAL A 216 17.32 -11.48 -14.78
C VAL A 216 16.83 -11.04 -13.40
N ASP A 217 17.57 -11.34 -12.33
CA ASP A 217 17.16 -11.08 -10.95
C ASP A 217 18.19 -10.20 -10.21
N GLY A 218 17.72 -9.31 -9.35
CA GLY A 218 18.56 -8.53 -8.42
C GLY A 218 18.33 -8.95 -6.98
N ASP A 219 19.41 -9.25 -6.25
CA ASP A 219 19.38 -9.55 -4.80
C ASP A 219 20.44 -8.73 -4.06
N TRP A 220 20.01 -7.69 -3.37
CA TRP A 220 20.87 -6.71 -2.72
C TRP A 220 20.65 -6.73 -1.21
N LEU A 221 21.72 -7.01 -0.45
CA LEU A 221 21.72 -7.06 1.00
C LEU A 221 22.77 -6.11 1.57
N ALA A 222 22.32 -5.08 2.28
CA ALA A 222 23.16 -4.11 2.98
C ALA A 222 23.03 -4.26 4.50
N GLY A 223 24.15 -4.35 5.21
CA GLY A 223 24.18 -4.31 6.68
C GLY A 223 23.67 -2.99 7.28
N THR A 224 23.73 -1.90 6.52
CA THR A 224 23.18 -0.59 6.91
C THR A 224 22.22 -0.04 5.85
N ASN A 225 22.67 0.85 4.98
CA ASN A 225 21.83 1.56 4.03
C ASN A 225 21.90 0.94 2.63
N LEU A 226 20.77 0.93 1.94
CA LEU A 226 20.69 0.62 0.52
C LEU A 226 20.15 1.85 -0.20
N SER A 227 20.95 2.45 -1.08
CA SER A 227 20.55 3.55 -1.96
C SER A 227 20.69 3.19 -3.44
N ALA A 228 19.72 3.59 -4.24
CA ALA A 228 19.89 3.65 -5.69
C ALA A 228 19.07 4.73 -6.37
N ASP A 229 19.57 5.30 -7.48
CA ASP A 229 18.83 6.33 -8.23
C ASP A 229 17.84 5.70 -9.22
N GLU A 230 18.32 4.81 -10.09
CA GLU A 230 17.49 4.12 -11.09
C GLU A 230 17.91 2.66 -11.28
N VAL A 231 16.93 1.76 -11.19
CA VAL A 231 17.15 0.32 -11.35
C VAL A 231 16.10 -0.27 -12.30
N SER A 232 16.54 -1.06 -13.28
CA SER A 232 15.68 -1.83 -14.17
C SER A 232 16.03 -3.32 -14.08
N VAL A 233 15.04 -4.17 -13.86
CA VAL A 233 15.22 -5.60 -13.60
C VAL A 233 14.27 -6.42 -14.46
N GLY A 234 14.83 -7.40 -15.18
CA GLY A 234 14.06 -8.23 -16.12
C GLY A 234 13.00 -9.10 -15.45
N CYS A 235 13.24 -9.61 -14.25
CA CYS A 235 12.26 -10.38 -13.48
C CYS A 235 12.14 -9.94 -12.02
N ASN A 236 12.83 -10.54 -11.05
CA ASN A 236 12.58 -10.25 -9.63
C ASN A 236 13.64 -9.34 -9.02
N PHE A 237 13.22 -8.47 -8.11
CA PHE A 237 14.14 -7.66 -7.31
C PHE A 237 13.86 -7.83 -5.82
N ARG A 238 14.91 -8.11 -5.05
CA ARG A 238 14.91 -8.11 -3.59
C ARG A 238 15.97 -7.12 -3.10
N GLY A 239 15.53 -6.16 -2.27
CA GLY A 239 16.41 -5.25 -1.54
C GLY A 239 16.15 -5.35 -0.04
N ASP A 240 17.19 -5.63 0.74
CA ASP A 240 17.10 -5.71 2.20
C ASP A 240 18.19 -4.84 2.84
N ALA A 241 17.78 -3.86 3.64
CA ALA A 241 18.65 -2.92 4.32
C ALA A 241 18.56 -3.07 5.84
N GLY A 242 19.71 -3.14 6.50
CA GLY A 242 19.80 -3.21 7.96
C GLY A 242 19.33 -1.94 8.67
N VAL A 243 19.31 -0.78 7.99
CA VAL A 243 18.84 0.52 8.49
C VAL A 243 17.80 1.11 7.53
N ALA A 244 18.21 1.92 6.55
CA ALA A 244 17.29 2.61 5.65
C ALA A 244 17.43 2.13 4.20
N LEU A 245 16.32 2.13 3.48
CA LEU A 245 16.28 1.83 2.06
C LEU A 245 15.73 3.05 1.31
N VAL A 246 16.48 3.54 0.32
CA VAL A 246 16.10 4.68 -0.52
C VAL A 246 16.28 4.30 -1.98
N ILE A 247 15.21 4.31 -2.76
CA ILE A 247 15.29 4.03 -4.19
C ILE A 247 14.59 5.15 -4.96
N GLY A 248 15.23 5.74 -5.96
CA GLY A 248 14.56 6.69 -6.85
C GLY A 248 13.48 5.98 -7.68
N THR A 249 13.86 5.51 -8.85
CA THR A 249 12.96 4.75 -9.75
C THR A 249 13.38 3.29 -9.84
N LEU A 250 12.39 2.38 -9.76
CA LEU A 250 12.62 0.95 -9.92
C LEU A 250 11.55 0.30 -10.81
N ASN A 251 12.03 -0.29 -11.91
CA ASN A 251 11.21 -1.01 -12.89
C ASN A 251 11.51 -2.51 -12.82
N VAL A 252 10.50 -3.34 -12.59
CA VAL A 252 10.68 -4.78 -12.32
C VAL A 252 9.69 -5.62 -13.14
N GLY A 253 10.20 -6.55 -13.95
CA GLY A 253 9.38 -7.34 -14.87
C GLY A 253 8.53 -8.44 -14.21
N CYS A 254 8.85 -8.84 -12.97
CA CYS A 254 8.11 -9.83 -12.19
C CYS A 254 7.74 -9.25 -10.81
N ASN A 255 8.37 -9.69 -9.71
CA ASN A 255 7.98 -9.31 -8.36
C ASN A 255 9.04 -8.45 -7.66
N LEU A 256 8.58 -7.57 -6.78
CA LEU A 256 9.41 -6.70 -5.98
C LEU A 256 9.23 -6.97 -4.49
N GLY A 257 10.33 -7.18 -3.78
CA GLY A 257 10.37 -7.19 -2.32
C GLY A 257 11.40 -6.20 -1.79
N LEU A 258 10.96 -5.20 -1.02
CA LEU A 258 11.83 -4.23 -0.36
C LEU A 258 11.61 -4.29 1.15
N SER A 259 12.69 -4.49 1.91
CA SER A 259 12.66 -4.47 3.38
C SER A 259 13.73 -3.56 3.97
N SER A 260 13.37 -2.90 5.07
CA SER A 260 14.29 -2.12 5.88
C SER A 260 13.97 -2.28 7.36
N SER A 261 14.97 -2.09 8.22
CA SER A 261 14.72 -2.04 9.68
C SER A 261 14.15 -0.70 10.11
N GLU A 262 14.53 0.39 9.45
CA GLU A 262 14.02 1.75 9.66
C GLU A 262 13.24 2.21 8.43
N ALA A 263 13.52 3.40 7.90
CA ALA A 263 12.69 4.01 6.87
C ALA A 263 12.88 3.36 5.48
N LEU A 264 11.77 3.14 4.78
CA LEU A 264 11.72 2.77 3.38
C LEU A 264 11.20 3.98 2.59
N ARG A 265 12.04 4.52 1.69
CA ARG A 265 11.69 5.65 0.82
C ARG A 265 11.81 5.27 -0.64
N PHE A 266 10.84 5.70 -1.44
CA PHE A 266 10.93 5.60 -2.89
C PHE A 266 10.32 6.78 -3.64
N ASP A 267 10.77 7.04 -4.87
CA ASP A 267 10.10 7.98 -5.76
C ASP A 267 9.05 7.24 -6.62
N ALA A 268 9.46 6.28 -7.45
CA ALA A 268 8.56 5.54 -8.33
C ALA A 268 8.88 4.04 -8.39
N LEU A 269 7.87 3.20 -8.19
CA LEU A 269 7.96 1.75 -8.36
C LEU A 269 6.98 1.31 -9.46
N GLN A 270 7.47 0.65 -10.51
CA GLN A 270 6.64 0.06 -11.56
C GLN A 270 6.97 -1.42 -11.72
N VAL A 271 6.01 -2.28 -11.42
CA VAL A 271 6.23 -3.72 -11.30
C VAL A 271 5.11 -4.47 -11.99
N ALA A 272 5.42 -5.39 -12.90
CA ALA A 272 4.38 -6.14 -13.61
C ALA A 272 3.66 -7.17 -12.73
N GLY A 273 4.33 -7.66 -11.68
CA GLY A 273 3.80 -8.61 -10.70
C GLY A 273 3.39 -7.94 -9.38
N GLY A 274 3.68 -8.63 -8.27
CA GLY A 274 3.36 -8.15 -6.92
C GLY A 274 4.46 -7.29 -6.32
N ILE A 275 4.06 -6.37 -5.44
CA ILE A 275 4.97 -5.53 -4.65
C ILE A 275 4.75 -5.83 -3.17
N ALA A 276 5.83 -6.11 -2.45
CA ALA A 276 5.86 -6.21 -1.00
C ALA A 276 6.86 -5.19 -0.42
N LEU A 277 6.35 -4.25 0.38
CA LEU A 277 7.14 -3.21 1.05
C LEU A 277 7.05 -3.40 2.56
N ALA A 278 8.20 -3.44 3.23
CA ALA A 278 8.27 -3.60 4.69
C ALA A 278 9.26 -2.63 5.34
N SER A 279 8.76 -1.80 6.25
CA SER A 279 9.57 -1.10 7.25
C SER A 279 9.27 -1.68 8.63
N ARG A 280 10.28 -2.28 9.26
CA ARG A 280 10.10 -2.99 10.55
C ARG A 280 10.12 -2.09 11.78
N GLY A 281 10.61 -0.86 11.66
CA GLY A 281 10.81 0.05 12.79
C GLY A 281 10.45 1.50 12.51
N SER A 282 10.06 1.86 11.29
CA SER A 282 9.75 3.24 10.92
C SER A 282 8.71 3.29 9.78
N ASP A 283 8.81 4.30 8.93
CA ASP A 283 7.80 4.68 7.95
C ASP A 283 8.06 4.06 6.57
N VAL A 284 6.99 3.94 5.78
CA VAL A 284 7.06 3.76 4.33
C VAL A 284 6.60 5.05 3.66
N LEU A 285 7.50 5.67 2.89
CA LEU A 285 7.28 6.95 2.20
C LEU A 285 7.47 6.77 0.70
N GLY A 286 6.49 7.17 -0.09
CA GLY A 286 6.52 6.99 -1.54
C GLY A 286 5.77 8.08 -2.29
N ARG A 287 6.21 8.39 -3.51
CA ARG A 287 5.39 9.19 -4.42
C ARG A 287 4.46 8.29 -5.24
N GLN A 288 4.99 7.37 -6.04
CA GLN A 288 4.21 6.54 -6.94
C GLN A 288 4.52 5.05 -6.84
N VAL A 289 3.49 4.21 -6.77
CA VAL A 289 3.62 2.75 -6.82
C VAL A 289 2.57 2.16 -7.77
N ASP A 290 3.02 1.37 -8.74
CA ASP A 290 2.18 0.64 -9.69
C ASP A 290 2.54 -0.85 -9.67
N ALA A 291 1.69 -1.64 -9.03
CA ALA A 291 1.79 -3.10 -8.99
C ALA A 291 0.80 -3.69 -10.00
N GLY A 292 1.29 -4.44 -10.99
CA GLY A 292 0.45 -5.14 -11.95
C GLY A 292 -0.42 -6.24 -11.32
N ARG A 293 -0.10 -6.66 -10.08
CA ARG A 293 -0.91 -7.56 -9.25
C ARG A 293 -1.22 -6.95 -7.88
N ALA A 294 -0.80 -7.61 -6.80
CA ALA A 294 -1.10 -7.18 -5.44
C ALA A 294 -0.04 -6.20 -4.93
N LEU A 295 -0.50 -5.22 -4.15
CA LEU A 295 0.36 -4.31 -3.38
C LEU A 295 0.20 -4.62 -1.89
N GLN A 296 1.30 -5.00 -1.24
CA GLN A 296 1.37 -5.21 0.20
C GLN A 296 2.34 -4.20 0.81
N VAL A 297 1.85 -3.42 1.78
CA VAL A 297 2.64 -2.41 2.48
C VAL A 297 2.54 -2.63 3.98
N GLN A 298 3.67 -2.77 4.65
CA GLN A 298 3.76 -2.87 6.10
C GLN A 298 4.74 -1.83 6.65
N ALA A 299 4.28 -1.02 7.59
CA ALA A 299 5.11 -0.06 8.32
C ALA A 299 4.86 -0.18 9.83
N ALA A 300 5.93 -0.17 10.63
CA ALA A 300 5.79 -0.04 12.08
C ALA A 300 5.37 1.39 12.48
N GLY A 301 5.83 2.39 11.73
CA GLY A 301 5.41 3.78 11.80
C GLY A 301 4.31 4.09 10.79
N ASP A 302 4.44 5.22 10.12
CA ASP A 302 3.44 5.75 9.19
C ASP A 302 3.59 5.18 7.76
N ILE A 303 2.50 5.20 7.00
CA ILE A 303 2.53 5.02 5.54
C ILE A 303 2.11 6.34 4.91
N ARG A 304 2.95 6.91 4.03
CA ARG A 304 2.60 8.07 3.20
C ARG A 304 2.92 7.79 1.75
N ILE A 305 1.90 7.61 0.92
CA ILE A 305 2.04 7.33 -0.52
C ILE A 305 1.14 8.27 -1.32
N GLU A 306 1.70 9.05 -2.25
CA GLU A 306 0.89 10.01 -3.01
C GLU A 306 -0.05 9.33 -4.01
N ALA A 307 0.42 8.32 -4.74
CA ALA A 307 -0.38 7.58 -5.71
C ALA A 307 -0.05 6.08 -5.69
N ALA A 308 -1.08 5.24 -5.56
CA ALA A 308 -0.95 3.79 -5.59
C ALA A 308 -1.92 3.12 -6.56
N SER A 309 -1.42 2.17 -7.35
CA SER A 309 -2.20 1.31 -8.23
C SER A 309 -1.83 -0.15 -7.96
N ALA A 310 -2.83 -1.00 -7.78
CA ALA A 310 -2.71 -2.44 -7.69
C ALA A 310 -3.69 -3.09 -8.67
N GLY A 311 -3.19 -3.91 -9.59
CA GLY A 311 -4.01 -4.65 -10.55
C GLY A 311 -4.95 -5.67 -9.89
N SER A 312 -4.63 -6.14 -8.68
CA SER A 312 -5.54 -6.90 -7.82
C SER A 312 -5.77 -6.21 -6.48
N ASP A 313 -5.29 -6.77 -5.38
CA ASP A 313 -5.62 -6.32 -4.03
C ASP A 313 -4.57 -5.34 -3.52
N LEU A 314 -5.02 -4.38 -2.73
CA LEU A 314 -4.17 -3.49 -1.95
C LEU A 314 -4.35 -3.80 -0.47
N VAL A 315 -3.27 -4.20 0.19
CA VAL A 315 -3.25 -4.44 1.64
C VAL A 315 -2.19 -3.54 2.27
N ALA A 316 -2.59 -2.68 3.20
CA ALA A 316 -1.68 -1.79 3.90
C ALA A 316 -1.92 -1.83 5.41
N THR A 317 -0.85 -2.13 6.17
CA THR A 317 -0.87 -2.15 7.64
C THR A 317 0.18 -1.20 8.19
N SER A 318 -0.24 -0.30 9.08
CA SER A 318 0.61 0.70 9.72
C SER A 318 0.42 0.67 11.23
N GLY A 319 1.51 0.74 12.01
CA GLY A 319 1.43 0.99 13.45
C GLY A 319 1.11 2.45 13.80
N GLY A 320 1.35 3.37 12.87
CA GLY A 320 1.04 4.78 12.95
C GLY A 320 -0.18 5.19 12.12
N THR A 321 -0.04 6.30 11.40
CA THR A 321 -1.05 6.89 10.51
C THR A 321 -0.83 6.45 9.06
N GLN A 322 -1.91 6.30 8.30
CA GLN A 322 -1.82 6.16 6.84
C GLN A 322 -2.30 7.43 6.13
N GLN A 323 -1.54 7.88 5.14
CA GLN A 323 -1.88 9.00 4.26
C GLN A 323 -1.72 8.58 2.80
N TRP A 324 -2.80 8.68 2.05
CA TRP A 324 -2.82 8.37 0.62
C TRP A 324 -3.32 9.58 -0.17
N GLY A 325 -2.63 9.99 -1.24
CA GLY A 325 -3.22 10.97 -2.16
C GLY A 325 -4.36 10.31 -2.93
N VAL A 326 -4.02 9.29 -3.72
CA VAL A 326 -4.94 8.41 -4.42
C VAL A 326 -4.52 6.96 -4.28
N TYR A 327 -5.48 6.04 -4.19
CA TYR A 327 -5.22 4.62 -4.42
C TYR A 327 -6.30 3.96 -5.27
N GLN A 328 -5.88 2.95 -6.03
CA GLN A 328 -6.75 2.09 -6.81
C GLN A 328 -6.34 0.62 -6.62
N ALA A 329 -7.30 -0.22 -6.24
CA ALA A 329 -7.19 -1.68 -6.26
C ALA A 329 -8.16 -2.25 -7.30
N GLY A 330 -7.69 -3.12 -8.19
CA GLY A 330 -8.54 -3.85 -9.14
C GLY A 330 -9.47 -4.85 -8.45
N GLY A 331 -9.06 -5.36 -7.29
CA GLY A 331 -9.81 -6.23 -6.39
C GLY A 331 -10.17 -5.48 -5.09
N ASP A 332 -9.83 -6.08 -3.95
CA ASP A 332 -10.16 -5.54 -2.63
C ASP A 332 -9.11 -4.54 -2.15
N ALA A 333 -9.54 -3.55 -1.36
CA ALA A 333 -8.64 -2.65 -0.63
C ALA A 333 -8.83 -2.84 0.88
N ALA A 334 -7.77 -3.21 1.59
CA ALA A 334 -7.75 -3.40 3.03
C ALA A 334 -6.69 -2.50 3.67
N LEU A 335 -7.13 -1.48 4.41
CA LEU A 335 -6.28 -0.53 5.12
C LEU A 335 -6.47 -0.66 6.63
N GLN A 336 -5.38 -0.86 7.37
CA GLN A 336 -5.38 -0.93 8.83
C GLN A 336 -4.30 -0.02 9.43
N ALA A 337 -4.69 0.88 10.33
CA ALA A 337 -3.78 1.80 11.00
C ALA A 337 -3.95 1.76 12.52
N GLY A 338 -2.84 1.86 13.25
CA GLY A 338 -2.87 2.06 14.70
C GLY A 338 -3.39 3.43 15.12
N ARG A 339 -3.33 4.43 14.21
CA ARG A 339 -3.87 5.78 14.39
C ARG A 339 -4.86 6.12 13.28
N ASP A 340 -4.66 7.23 12.58
CA ASP A 340 -5.60 7.77 11.61
C ASP A 340 -5.38 7.18 10.21
N ILE A 341 -6.43 7.20 9.40
CA ILE A 341 -6.34 6.94 7.95
C ILE A 341 -6.92 8.13 7.22
N HIS A 342 -6.10 8.77 6.36
CA HIS A 342 -6.54 9.83 5.48
C HIS A 342 -6.27 9.49 4.02
N PHE A 343 -7.25 9.72 3.14
CA PHE A 343 -7.03 9.59 1.70
C PHE A 343 -7.84 10.59 0.86
N GLY A 344 -7.27 11.05 -0.25
CA GLY A 344 -8.01 11.88 -1.21
C GLY A 344 -9.06 11.05 -1.97
N ASP A 345 -8.61 10.16 -2.85
CA ASP A 345 -9.48 9.30 -3.68
C ASP A 345 -9.09 7.83 -3.52
N GLY A 346 -10.00 7.01 -2.98
CA GLY A 346 -9.76 5.58 -2.76
C GLY A 346 -10.75 4.73 -3.54
N ARG A 347 -10.26 3.84 -4.42
CA ARG A 347 -11.10 2.96 -5.23
C ARG A 347 -10.73 1.50 -5.09
N SER A 348 -11.73 0.63 -4.97
CA SER A 348 -11.59 -0.82 -5.07
C SER A 348 -12.59 -1.40 -6.06
N GLY A 349 -12.14 -2.31 -6.94
CA GLY A 349 -13.05 -3.08 -7.80
C GLY A 349 -13.93 -4.07 -7.03
N GLY A 350 -13.47 -4.48 -5.84
CA GLY A 350 -14.19 -5.31 -4.88
C GLY A 350 -14.61 -4.54 -3.63
N ALA A 351 -14.37 -5.12 -2.46
CA ALA A 351 -14.67 -4.54 -1.16
C ALA A 351 -13.57 -3.55 -0.71
N GLN A 352 -13.99 -2.57 0.09
CA GLN A 352 -13.10 -1.60 0.72
C GLN A 352 -13.26 -1.72 2.23
N SER A 353 -12.22 -2.17 2.92
CA SER A 353 -12.19 -2.35 4.38
C SER A 353 -11.15 -1.42 5.00
N ILE A 354 -11.61 -0.47 5.82
CA ILE A 354 -10.76 0.56 6.43
C ILE A 354 -10.96 0.56 7.94
N ILE A 355 -9.91 0.24 8.68
CA ILE A 355 -9.93 0.18 10.13
C ILE A 355 -8.86 1.11 10.68
N ALA A 356 -9.28 2.14 11.40
CA ALA A 356 -8.39 3.10 12.04
C ALA A 356 -8.52 3.00 13.56
N GLY A 357 -7.39 2.93 14.26
CA GLY A 357 -7.36 3.09 15.70
C GLY A 357 -7.82 4.49 16.13
N GLY A 358 -7.63 5.50 15.28
CA GLY A 358 -8.09 6.89 15.44
C GLY A 358 -9.26 7.22 14.52
N SER A 359 -9.08 8.26 13.70
CA SER A 359 -10.09 8.80 12.78
C SER A 359 -9.89 8.33 11.34
N ILE A 360 -10.97 8.37 10.55
CA ILE A 360 -10.96 8.14 9.10
C ILE A 360 -11.40 9.42 8.39
N GLY A 361 -10.59 9.91 7.46
CA GLY A 361 -10.91 11.10 6.66
C GLY A 361 -10.76 10.84 5.16
N PHE A 362 -11.76 11.17 4.34
CA PHE A 362 -11.63 11.03 2.89
C PHE A 362 -12.40 12.07 2.07
N GLU A 363 -11.89 12.41 0.88
CA GLU A 363 -12.63 13.21 -0.09
C GLU A 363 -13.58 12.34 -0.93
N ARG A 364 -13.08 11.22 -1.48
CA ARG A 364 -13.85 10.27 -2.29
C ARG A 364 -13.47 8.82 -1.97
N ALA A 365 -14.48 7.98 -1.77
CA ALA A 365 -14.34 6.54 -1.58
C ALA A 365 -15.30 5.78 -2.52
N SER A 366 -14.79 4.80 -3.26
CA SER A 366 -15.59 3.95 -4.14
C SER A 366 -15.24 2.49 -3.95
N ALA A 367 -16.24 1.68 -3.66
CA ALA A 367 -16.12 0.22 -3.61
C ALA A 367 -17.06 -0.42 -4.63
N GLY A 368 -16.55 -1.36 -5.42
CA GLY A 368 -17.37 -2.13 -6.35
C GLY A 368 -18.44 -3.00 -5.66
N THR A 369 -18.23 -3.35 -4.39
CA THR A 369 -19.22 -4.07 -3.57
C THR A 369 -19.54 -3.35 -2.27
N THR A 370 -18.78 -3.62 -1.21
CA THR A 370 -19.07 -3.13 0.15
C THR A 370 -18.00 -2.18 0.62
N ALA A 371 -18.40 -1.04 1.17
CA ALA A 371 -17.53 -0.17 1.94
C ALA A 371 -17.73 -0.43 3.45
N TYR A 372 -16.69 -0.93 4.11
CA TYR A 372 -16.62 -1.12 5.54
C TYR A 372 -15.59 -0.15 6.13
N MET A 373 -16.03 0.70 7.07
CA MET A 373 -15.16 1.67 7.73
C MET A 373 -15.45 1.72 9.23
N ASP A 374 -14.41 1.57 10.06
CA ASP A 374 -14.50 1.61 11.53
C ASP A 374 -13.40 2.53 12.11
N ALA A 375 -13.81 3.70 12.61
CA ALA A 375 -12.96 4.63 13.36
C ALA A 375 -13.11 4.35 14.87
N GLN A 376 -12.19 3.59 15.44
CA GLN A 376 -12.37 2.93 16.74
C GLN A 376 -12.25 3.86 17.94
N ALA A 377 -11.46 4.94 17.83
CA ALA A 377 -11.28 5.92 18.88
C ALA A 377 -11.49 7.37 18.42
N GLY A 378 -12.03 7.59 17.22
CA GLY A 378 -12.22 8.92 16.66
C GLY A 378 -13.45 9.05 15.77
N SER A 379 -13.35 9.97 14.80
CA SER A 379 -14.45 10.34 13.91
C SER A 379 -14.26 9.80 12.49
N LEU A 380 -15.36 9.67 11.76
CA LEU A 380 -15.37 9.41 10.33
C LEU A 380 -15.88 10.66 9.61
N ALA A 381 -15.02 11.29 8.82
CA ALA A 381 -15.37 12.46 8.00
C ALA A 381 -15.17 12.12 6.52
N GLY A 382 -16.26 12.03 5.76
CA GLY A 382 -16.25 11.69 4.35
C GLY A 382 -16.89 12.74 3.46
N GLY A 383 -16.28 12.97 2.29
CA GLY A 383 -16.88 13.72 1.19
C GLY A 383 -17.93 12.86 0.47
N GLN A 384 -17.52 12.18 -0.59
CA GLN A 384 -18.40 11.33 -1.40
C GLN A 384 -18.08 9.85 -1.22
N LEU A 385 -19.10 9.06 -0.92
CA LEU A 385 -19.02 7.60 -0.86
C LEU A 385 -19.89 6.98 -1.96
N GLN A 386 -19.36 5.99 -2.67
CA GLN A 386 -20.12 5.17 -3.62
C GLN A 386 -19.85 3.67 -3.39
N ALA A 387 -20.89 2.89 -3.12
CA ALA A 387 -20.76 1.44 -2.96
C ALA A 387 -22.11 0.73 -3.22
N ALA A 388 -22.12 -0.57 -3.48
CA ALA A 388 -23.39 -1.31 -3.52
C ALA A 388 -24.05 -1.37 -2.14
N SER A 389 -23.23 -1.52 -1.09
CA SER A 389 -23.64 -1.36 0.30
C SER A 389 -22.52 -0.76 1.15
N ALA A 390 -22.88 -0.16 2.29
CA ALA A 390 -21.89 0.39 3.20
C ALA A 390 -22.25 0.14 4.67
N GLN A 391 -21.20 -0.10 5.47
CA GLN A 391 -21.25 -0.20 6.93
C GLN A 391 -20.17 0.70 7.51
N LEU A 392 -20.61 1.77 8.17
CA LEU A 392 -19.75 2.85 8.60
C LEU A 392 -19.97 3.08 10.10
N ALA A 393 -18.87 3.06 10.85
CA ALA A 393 -18.88 3.25 12.29
C ALA A 393 -17.80 4.24 12.71
N ALA A 394 -18.14 5.11 13.66
CA ALA A 394 -17.21 6.00 14.32
C ALA A 394 -17.55 6.09 15.80
N ARG A 395 -16.54 6.22 16.66
CA ARG A 395 -16.78 6.37 18.09
C ARG A 395 -17.49 7.69 18.40
N ASP A 396 -17.00 8.78 17.81
CA ASP A 396 -17.45 10.14 18.14
C ASP A 396 -18.46 10.64 17.10
N THR A 397 -17.98 11.21 16.00
CA THR A 397 -18.83 11.77 14.94
C THR A 397 -18.66 10.99 13.64
N LEU A 398 -19.77 10.75 12.94
CA LEU A 398 -19.76 10.35 11.54
C LEU A 398 -20.48 11.42 10.71
N SER A 399 -19.73 12.04 9.81
CA SER A 399 -20.20 13.06 8.89
C SER A 399 -19.92 12.66 7.45
N LEU A 400 -20.96 12.51 6.64
CA LEU A 400 -20.87 12.22 5.21
C LEU A 400 -21.54 13.33 4.41
N ALA A 401 -20.76 14.01 3.55
CA ALA A 401 -21.33 15.03 2.68
C ALA A 401 -22.27 14.41 1.64
N GLN A 402 -21.94 13.23 1.11
CA GLN A 402 -22.81 12.46 0.23
C GLN A 402 -22.46 10.97 0.27
N ALA A 403 -23.47 10.11 0.37
CA ALA A 403 -23.34 8.67 0.21
C ALA A 403 -24.33 8.16 -0.83
N MET A 404 -23.82 7.52 -1.89
CA MET A 404 -24.63 6.85 -2.90
C MET A 404 -24.50 5.34 -2.74
N VAL A 405 -25.61 4.67 -2.42
CA VAL A 405 -25.65 3.21 -2.25
C VAL A 405 -26.72 2.56 -3.12
N ASP A 406 -26.53 1.28 -3.46
CA ASP A 406 -27.54 0.55 -4.24
C ASP A 406 -28.73 0.13 -3.37
N THR A 407 -28.46 -0.45 -2.19
CA THR A 407 -29.52 -1.12 -1.40
C THR A 407 -29.43 -0.97 0.11
N ARG A 408 -28.22 -0.83 0.69
CA ARG A 408 -28.05 -0.84 2.15
C ARG A 408 -27.00 0.13 2.65
N LEU A 409 -27.33 0.86 3.71
CA LEU A 409 -26.41 1.72 4.45
C LEU A 409 -26.60 1.61 5.97
N ASN A 410 -25.56 1.15 6.67
CA ASN A 410 -25.54 1.07 8.12
C ASN A 410 -24.61 2.16 8.68
N LEU A 411 -25.14 3.03 9.54
CA LEU A 411 -24.43 4.13 10.17
C LEU A 411 -24.46 3.99 11.69
N ALA A 412 -23.30 4.10 12.34
CA ALA A 412 -23.18 4.02 13.80
C ALA A 412 -22.18 5.03 14.39
N ALA A 413 -22.64 6.01 15.17
CA ALA A 413 -21.78 6.95 15.92
C ALA A 413 -22.53 7.67 17.05
N ASP A 414 -21.83 8.39 17.94
CA ASP A 414 -22.49 9.25 18.94
C ASP A 414 -23.25 10.40 18.26
N GLU A 415 -22.63 11.03 17.26
CA GLU A 415 -23.27 12.00 16.37
C GLU A 415 -23.23 11.54 14.91
N LEU A 416 -24.40 11.47 14.28
CA LEU A 416 -24.55 11.09 12.88
C LEU A 416 -25.06 12.28 12.06
N GLN A 417 -24.36 12.59 10.98
CA GLN A 417 -24.80 13.50 9.93
C GLN A 417 -24.53 12.89 8.55
N ALA A 418 -25.56 12.69 7.73
CA ALA A 418 -25.38 12.13 6.39
C ALA A 418 -26.42 12.62 5.38
N GLN A 419 -25.98 12.84 4.14
CA GLN A 419 -26.86 12.91 2.97
C GLN A 419 -26.71 11.64 2.16
N VAL A 420 -27.82 10.97 1.88
CA VAL A 420 -27.85 9.64 1.27
C VAL A 420 -28.72 9.66 0.02
N SER A 421 -28.24 9.09 -1.07
CA SER A 421 -29.04 8.84 -2.26
C SER A 421 -28.96 7.37 -2.65
N GLN A 422 -30.07 6.81 -3.12
CA GLN A 422 -30.08 5.47 -3.70
C GLN A 422 -29.67 5.56 -5.18
N SER A 423 -28.76 4.68 -5.62
CA SER A 423 -28.31 4.65 -7.02
C SER A 423 -29.42 4.13 -7.96
N ASP A 424 -29.40 4.57 -9.22
CA ASP A 424 -30.30 4.06 -10.27
C ASP A 424 -30.05 2.58 -10.61
N ALA A 425 -28.85 2.07 -10.31
CA ALA A 425 -28.47 0.68 -10.50
C ALA A 425 -29.02 -0.23 -9.39
N GLY A 426 -29.33 0.33 -8.22
CA GLY A 426 -29.79 -0.42 -7.05
C GLY A 426 -31.19 -1.00 -7.22
N PRO A 427 -31.37 -2.33 -7.10
CA PRO A 427 -32.68 -2.97 -7.13
C PRO A 427 -33.38 -2.84 -5.76
N GLY A 428 -34.69 -2.60 -5.77
CA GLY A 428 -35.51 -2.66 -4.56
C GLY A 428 -35.43 -1.42 -3.66
N LEU A 429 -35.77 -1.61 -2.38
CA LEU A 429 -35.89 -0.54 -1.39
C LEU A 429 -34.53 -0.21 -0.77
N LEU A 430 -34.34 1.05 -0.39
CA LEU A 430 -33.19 1.46 0.39
C LEU A 430 -33.40 1.05 1.85
N THR A 431 -32.51 0.23 2.38
CA THR A 431 -32.49 -0.21 3.78
C THR A 431 -31.41 0.51 4.57
N THR A 432 -31.72 0.96 5.78
CA THR A 432 -30.74 1.62 6.65
C THR A 432 -30.82 1.16 8.09
N THR A 433 -29.67 1.11 8.76
CA THR A 433 -29.59 0.99 10.23
C THR A 433 -28.90 2.24 10.77
N LEU A 434 -29.54 2.91 11.74
CA LEU A 434 -29.08 4.18 12.30
C LEU A 434 -28.97 4.06 13.82
N THR A 435 -27.75 3.97 14.36
CA THR A 435 -27.54 3.66 15.78
C THR A 435 -26.37 4.44 16.39
N GLY A 436 -26.20 4.32 17.71
CA GLY A 436 -24.95 4.70 18.38
C GLY A 436 -23.83 3.73 18.07
N TYR A 437 -22.57 4.14 18.32
CA TYR A 437 -21.41 3.27 18.14
C TYR A 437 -21.60 1.90 18.85
N ARG A 438 -21.26 0.81 18.16
CA ARG A 438 -21.48 -0.59 18.61
C ARG A 438 -22.95 -0.92 18.94
N ASN A 439 -23.89 -0.46 18.11
CA ASN A 439 -25.34 -0.66 18.26
C ASN A 439 -25.94 0.01 19.52
N GLY A 440 -25.26 1.03 20.04
CA GLY A 440 -25.72 1.84 21.15
C GLY A 440 -26.84 2.80 20.77
N VAL A 441 -27.11 3.77 21.64
CA VAL A 441 -28.02 4.89 21.38
C VAL A 441 -27.16 6.09 20.98
N ALA A 442 -27.38 6.64 19.79
CA ALA A 442 -26.69 7.86 19.34
C ALA A 442 -27.21 9.06 20.13
N ARG A 443 -26.35 10.04 20.46
CA ARG A 443 -26.81 11.30 21.03
C ARG A 443 -27.63 12.11 20.03
N ARG A 444 -27.21 12.15 18.76
CA ARG A 444 -27.92 12.87 17.71
C ARG A 444 -27.80 12.18 16.36
N ILE A 445 -28.92 12.08 15.63
CA ILE A 445 -28.97 11.57 14.26
C ILE A 445 -29.60 12.64 13.36
N VAL A 446 -28.91 13.05 12.30
CA VAL A 446 -29.43 13.94 11.26
C VAL A 446 -29.17 13.29 9.91
N VAL A 447 -30.21 12.80 9.26
CA VAL A 447 -30.08 12.08 7.98
C VAL A 447 -31.10 12.58 6.98
N ASP A 448 -30.61 12.96 5.80
CA ASP A 448 -31.41 13.26 4.61
C ASP A 448 -31.24 12.15 3.59
N VAL A 449 -32.35 11.56 3.13
CA VAL A 449 -32.35 10.38 2.27
C VAL A 449 -33.18 10.63 1.02
N GLN A 450 -32.60 10.29 -0.13
CA GLN A 450 -33.24 10.31 -1.43
C GLN A 450 -33.37 8.87 -1.96
N PRO A 451 -34.34 8.08 -1.47
CA PRO A 451 -34.61 6.74 -1.96
C PRO A 451 -35.34 6.80 -3.33
N ARG A 452 -35.31 5.70 -4.09
CA ARG A 452 -36.04 5.63 -5.38
C ARG A 452 -37.53 5.39 -5.23
N ASP A 453 -37.93 4.53 -4.29
CA ASP A 453 -39.34 4.19 -4.04
C ASP A 453 -39.70 4.37 -2.56
N ALA A 454 -39.07 3.62 -1.66
CA ALA A 454 -39.30 3.74 -0.22
C ALA A 454 -37.99 3.63 0.57
N TRP A 455 -38.02 4.20 1.77
CA TRP A 455 -36.94 4.12 2.74
C TRP A 455 -37.36 3.24 3.92
N LEU A 456 -36.67 2.12 4.10
CA LEU A 456 -36.84 1.22 5.23
C LEU A 456 -35.70 1.40 6.22
N ILE A 457 -36.04 1.74 7.45
CA ILE A 457 -35.12 1.84 8.57
C ILE A 457 -35.30 0.58 9.42
N ASP A 458 -34.33 -0.33 9.34
CA ASP A 458 -34.35 -1.61 10.05
C ASP A 458 -34.29 -1.36 11.57
N ALA A 459 -33.40 -0.48 12.00
CA ALA A 459 -33.32 -0.02 13.38
C ALA A 459 -32.91 1.46 13.47
N LEU A 460 -33.57 2.19 14.37
CA LEU A 460 -33.28 3.57 14.74
C LEU A 460 -33.03 3.63 16.25
N ARG A 461 -31.84 4.06 16.70
CA ARG A 461 -31.52 4.19 18.12
C ARG A 461 -30.85 5.53 18.41
N ALA A 462 -31.61 6.47 18.96
CA ALA A 462 -31.13 7.83 19.21
C ALA A 462 -31.72 8.48 20.47
N MET A 463 -31.04 9.47 21.03
CA MET A 463 -31.66 10.42 21.95
C MET A 463 -32.49 11.42 21.16
N GLU A 464 -31.90 11.97 20.09
CA GLU A 464 -32.51 12.94 19.19
C GLU A 464 -32.32 12.49 17.73
N ALA A 465 -33.39 12.50 16.93
CA ALA A 465 -33.35 12.13 15.51
C ALA A 465 -34.08 13.17 14.64
N GLU A 466 -33.43 13.59 13.56
CA GLU A 466 -33.96 14.45 12.51
C GLU A 466 -33.83 13.70 11.19
N LEU A 467 -34.95 13.20 10.67
CA LEU A 467 -35.01 12.34 9.49
C LEU A 467 -35.76 13.06 8.37
N THR A 468 -35.14 13.14 7.19
CA THR A 468 -35.76 13.73 6.00
C THR A 468 -35.71 12.74 4.85
N SER A 469 -36.82 12.63 4.11
CA SER A 469 -36.95 11.73 2.96
C SER A 469 -37.55 12.45 1.77
N SER A 470 -37.01 12.23 0.57
CA SER A 470 -37.67 12.67 -0.68
C SER A 470 -38.84 11.77 -1.09
N SER A 471 -38.94 10.56 -0.53
CA SER A 471 -40.10 9.67 -0.72
C SER A 471 -41.15 9.88 0.35
N ALA A 472 -42.42 9.75 -0.05
CA ALA A 472 -43.56 9.72 0.84
C ALA A 472 -43.70 8.38 1.62
N LYS A 473 -42.94 7.35 1.22
CA LYS A 473 -42.95 6.02 1.84
C LYS A 473 -41.71 5.84 2.73
N VAL A 474 -41.93 5.82 4.05
CA VAL A 474 -40.88 5.60 5.04
C VAL A 474 -41.39 4.62 6.08
N ALA A 475 -40.58 3.62 6.45
CA ALA A 475 -40.90 2.68 7.51
C ALA A 475 -39.74 2.55 8.50
N ILE A 476 -40.05 2.50 9.79
CA ILE A 476 -39.15 2.24 10.91
C ILE A 476 -39.65 0.95 11.56
N ALA A 477 -38.85 -0.12 11.45
CA ALA A 477 -39.21 -1.43 11.96
C ALA A 477 -38.92 -1.57 13.48
N ASP A 478 -37.72 -1.19 13.92
CA ASP A 478 -37.31 -1.14 15.34
C ASP A 478 -36.85 0.28 15.72
N GLY A 479 -37.78 1.12 16.18
CA GLY A 479 -37.50 2.48 16.63
C GLY A 479 -37.25 2.54 18.13
N HIS A 480 -36.17 3.21 18.56
CA HIS A 480 -35.90 3.58 19.95
C HIS A 480 -35.41 5.03 20.04
N VAL A 481 -36.26 5.91 20.57
CA VAL A 481 -35.97 7.36 20.69
C VAL A 481 -36.14 7.82 22.14
N GLU A 482 -35.09 8.35 22.76
CA GLU A 482 -35.17 8.76 24.18
C GLU A 482 -35.85 10.10 24.40
N ARG A 483 -35.64 11.08 23.50
CA ARG A 483 -36.15 12.45 23.66
C ARG A 483 -37.09 12.83 22.53
N THR A 484 -36.55 13.04 21.33
CA THR A 484 -37.34 13.59 20.22
C THR A 484 -36.96 12.98 18.89
N MET A 485 -37.94 12.78 18.02
CA MET A 485 -37.73 12.45 16.62
C MET A 485 -38.59 13.34 15.74
N THR A 486 -38.02 13.88 14.67
CA THR A 486 -38.76 14.47 13.56
C THR A 486 -38.58 13.62 12.31
N LEU A 487 -39.67 13.37 11.61
CA LEU A 487 -39.66 12.77 10.28
C LEU A 487 -40.36 13.73 9.31
N THR A 488 -39.67 14.10 8.24
CA THR A 488 -40.20 14.99 7.20
C THR A 488 -40.19 14.27 5.86
N THR A 489 -41.36 14.13 5.26
CA THR A 489 -41.55 13.62 3.89
C THR A 489 -42.25 14.70 3.05
N PRO A 490 -42.38 14.54 1.71
CA PRO A 490 -43.11 15.51 0.89
C PRO A 490 -44.60 15.66 1.27
N ALA A 491 -45.17 14.67 1.98
CA ALA A 491 -46.59 14.59 2.29
C ALA A 491 -46.93 14.80 3.78
N LEU A 492 -45.95 14.66 4.68
CA LEU A 492 -46.18 14.58 6.12
C LEU A 492 -44.98 15.08 6.94
N HIS A 493 -45.26 15.84 8.00
CA HIS A 493 -44.31 16.13 9.08
C HIS A 493 -44.75 15.46 10.39
N VAL A 494 -43.99 14.47 10.86
CA VAL A 494 -44.25 13.74 12.12
C VAL A 494 -43.27 14.21 13.20
N LEU A 495 -43.79 14.46 14.40
CA LEU A 495 -43.00 14.75 15.60
C LEU A 495 -43.29 13.70 16.66
N MET A 496 -42.25 13.04 17.18
CA MET A 496 -42.31 12.28 18.43
C MET A 496 -41.60 13.07 19.53
N ASP A 497 -42.27 13.30 20.65
CA ASP A 497 -41.69 13.96 21.83
C ASP A 497 -41.95 13.11 23.08
N ASN A 498 -40.94 12.35 23.49
CA ASN A 498 -40.98 11.46 24.65
C ASN A 498 -40.66 12.18 25.97
N THR A 499 -40.42 13.49 25.91
CA THR A 499 -40.12 14.32 27.08
C THR A 499 -41.32 15.13 27.56
N SER A 500 -42.25 15.45 26.67
CA SER A 500 -43.43 16.26 26.98
C SER A 500 -44.64 15.88 26.12
N PRO A 501 -45.82 15.65 26.73
CA PRO A 501 -47.07 15.47 25.99
C PRO A 501 -47.67 16.79 25.47
N ALA A 502 -47.00 17.93 25.65
CA ALA A 502 -47.50 19.22 25.21
C ALA A 502 -47.62 19.28 23.69
N LEU A 503 -48.75 19.79 23.19
CA LEU A 503 -49.01 19.86 21.75
C LEU A 503 -48.09 20.87 21.07
N ARG A 504 -47.43 20.45 19.98
CA ARG A 504 -46.51 21.27 19.16
C ARG A 504 -46.90 21.22 17.69
N PRO A 505 -46.54 22.21 16.84
CA PRO A 505 -46.87 22.19 15.41
C PRO A 505 -46.22 20.99 14.68
N ALA A 506 -47.04 20.16 14.05
CA ALA A 506 -46.70 18.96 13.27
C ALA A 506 -47.97 18.43 12.56
N ASP A 507 -47.85 17.64 11.50
CA ASP A 507 -49.02 16.96 10.90
C ASP A 507 -49.50 15.79 11.75
N ALA A 508 -48.59 15.10 12.43
CA ALA A 508 -48.90 14.12 13.46
C ALA A 508 -47.91 14.26 14.61
N GLN A 509 -48.41 14.24 15.85
CA GLN A 509 -47.59 14.23 17.05
C GLN A 509 -47.76 12.91 17.82
N LEU A 510 -46.64 12.26 18.12
CA LEU A 510 -46.54 10.97 18.76
C LEU A 510 -45.86 11.07 20.12
N LEU A 511 -46.16 10.11 20.99
CA LEU A 511 -45.53 9.89 22.29
C LEU A 511 -45.39 8.38 22.49
N GLN A 512 -44.24 7.92 22.97
CA GLN A 512 -44.05 6.52 23.31
C GLN A 512 -43.34 6.35 24.66
N LEU A 513 -44.07 5.83 25.65
CA LEU A 513 -43.62 5.80 27.06
C LEU A 513 -42.48 4.81 27.28
N ASN A 514 -42.52 3.65 26.63
CA ASN A 514 -41.45 2.65 26.68
C ASN A 514 -40.30 2.97 25.69
N ARG A 515 -40.41 4.09 24.97
CA ARG A 515 -39.48 4.60 23.95
C ARG A 515 -39.29 3.70 22.73
N ARG A 516 -40.00 2.57 22.62
CA ARG A 516 -39.90 1.61 21.51
C ARG A 516 -41.12 1.66 20.63
N PHE A 517 -40.93 1.74 19.32
CA PHE A 517 -42.04 1.89 18.39
C PHE A 517 -41.75 1.29 17.02
N HIS A 518 -42.82 0.98 16.30
CA HIS A 518 -42.82 0.87 14.85
C HIS A 518 -43.58 2.05 14.23
N LEU A 519 -43.20 2.43 13.02
CA LEU A 519 -43.85 3.51 12.29
C LEU A 519 -43.76 3.25 10.80
N ALA A 520 -44.85 3.39 10.07
CA ALA A 520 -44.85 3.39 8.61
C ALA A 520 -45.68 4.54 8.07
N THR A 521 -45.17 5.24 7.06
CA THR A 521 -45.89 6.27 6.31
C THR A 521 -46.03 5.87 4.85
N ASP A 522 -47.19 6.13 4.27
CA ASP A 522 -47.42 6.09 2.82
C ASP A 522 -48.28 7.30 2.43
N GLY A 523 -47.64 8.35 1.91
CA GLY A 523 -48.31 9.62 1.67
C GLY A 523 -48.77 10.28 2.97
N ARG A 524 -50.09 10.37 3.16
CA ARG A 524 -50.72 10.92 4.39
C ARG A 524 -51.29 9.84 5.30
N LEU A 525 -51.01 8.56 5.03
CA LEU A 525 -51.32 7.45 5.92
C LEU A 525 -50.15 7.23 6.89
N LEU A 526 -50.45 7.08 8.17
CA LEU A 526 -49.53 6.77 9.25
C LEU A 526 -50.01 5.52 9.99
N ASP A 527 -49.16 4.50 10.07
CA ASP A 527 -49.38 3.27 10.84
C ASP A 527 -48.33 3.16 11.94
N THR A 528 -48.75 3.02 13.20
CA THR A 528 -47.83 3.04 14.36
C THR A 528 -48.42 2.40 15.62
N ASP A 529 -47.55 1.85 16.47
CA ASP A 529 -47.85 1.46 17.86
C ASP A 529 -47.59 2.59 18.88
N ALA A 530 -47.12 3.75 18.46
CA ALA A 530 -46.94 4.89 19.36
C ALA A 530 -48.29 5.55 19.70
N TYR A 531 -48.38 6.20 20.86
CA TYR A 531 -49.55 7.00 21.19
C TYR A 531 -49.61 8.25 20.30
N VAL A 532 -50.69 8.39 19.53
CA VAL A 532 -50.99 9.57 18.71
C VAL A 532 -51.71 10.62 19.56
N LEU A 533 -51.05 11.76 19.79
CA LEU A 533 -51.57 12.89 20.58
C LEU A 533 -52.46 13.81 19.74
N ARG A 534 -52.03 14.10 18.51
CA ARG A 534 -52.73 14.95 17.53
C ARG A 534 -52.38 14.51 16.12
N PHE A 535 -53.32 14.67 15.19
CA PHE A 535 -53.07 14.67 13.76
C PHE A 535 -53.91 15.76 13.08
N ASN A 536 -53.44 16.30 11.96
CA ASN A 536 -54.12 17.32 11.17
C ASN A 536 -55.18 16.70 10.25
N ASP A 537 -56.11 17.54 9.76
CA ASP A 537 -57.11 17.12 8.79
C ASP A 537 -56.47 16.51 7.53
N GLY A 538 -57.07 15.41 7.06
CA GLY A 538 -56.57 14.65 5.92
C GLY A 538 -55.36 13.75 6.20
N VAL A 539 -54.93 13.58 7.45
CA VAL A 539 -53.99 12.51 7.86
C VAL A 539 -54.79 11.29 8.31
N GLY A 540 -54.52 10.14 7.70
CA GLY A 540 -55.09 8.86 8.11
C GLY A 540 -54.19 8.18 9.13
N VAL A 541 -54.71 7.81 10.29
CA VAL A 541 -53.95 7.13 11.34
C VAL A 541 -54.54 5.75 11.60
N SER A 542 -53.70 4.73 11.47
CA SER A 542 -53.93 3.35 11.91
C SER A 542 -53.06 3.08 13.14
N SER A 543 -53.65 2.49 14.17
CA SER A 543 -52.87 2.04 15.32
C SER A 543 -53.49 0.79 15.97
N PRO A 544 -52.77 -0.34 15.98
CA PRO A 544 -53.30 -1.65 16.40
C PRO A 544 -53.34 -1.87 17.92
N ASN A 545 -52.73 -0.99 18.72
CA ASN A 545 -52.50 -1.19 20.15
C ASN A 545 -53.21 -0.18 21.07
N TYR A 546 -54.28 0.46 20.60
CA TYR A 546 -55.14 1.34 21.40
C TYR A 546 -56.06 0.57 22.37
N ASN A 547 -55.48 -0.26 23.23
CA ASN A 547 -56.15 -0.91 24.35
C ASN A 547 -55.55 -0.47 25.70
N ARG A 548 -56.20 -0.83 26.82
CA ARG A 548 -55.81 -0.40 28.17
C ARG A 548 -54.37 -0.79 28.54
N ASP A 549 -53.88 -1.89 27.98
CA ASP A 549 -52.58 -2.50 28.30
C ASP A 549 -51.52 -2.20 27.23
N HIS A 550 -51.88 -1.44 26.19
CA HIS A 550 -51.06 -1.10 25.03
C HIS A 550 -50.41 -2.31 24.32
N LEU A 551 -51.11 -3.43 24.27
CA LEU A 551 -50.67 -4.68 23.64
C LEU A 551 -51.13 -4.74 22.17
N GLU A 552 -50.32 -5.33 21.28
CA GLU A 552 -50.69 -5.63 19.88
C GLU A 552 -51.72 -6.79 19.82
N ALA A 553 -52.94 -6.56 20.30
CA ALA A 553 -53.97 -7.60 20.39
C ALA A 553 -55.40 -7.06 20.21
N GLY A 554 -55.56 -5.80 19.78
CA GLY A 554 -56.86 -5.15 19.59
C GLY A 554 -57.22 -4.90 18.12
N PRO A 555 -58.50 -4.57 17.82
CA PRO A 555 -58.86 -4.04 16.51
C PRO A 555 -58.09 -2.73 16.23
N ALA A 556 -57.63 -2.52 15.00
CA ALA A 556 -56.98 -1.27 14.62
C ALA A 556 -57.93 -0.07 14.84
N TYR A 557 -57.48 0.90 15.64
CA TYR A 557 -58.26 2.10 15.90
C TYR A 557 -57.96 3.14 14.81
N LEU A 558 -59.03 3.66 14.19
CA LEU A 558 -58.95 4.70 13.17
C LEU A 558 -59.14 6.09 13.78
N GLY A 559 -58.18 6.98 13.54
CA GLY A 559 -58.28 8.44 13.70
C GLY A 559 -58.84 8.94 15.04
N GLU A 560 -60.07 9.49 15.03
CA GLU A 560 -60.67 10.19 16.18
C GLU A 560 -60.86 9.30 17.42
N SER A 561 -61.06 8.00 17.22
CA SER A 561 -61.34 7.04 18.29
C SER A 561 -60.14 6.88 19.23
N ALA A 562 -58.94 6.88 18.64
CA ALA A 562 -57.65 6.78 19.31
C ALA A 562 -57.37 8.02 20.18
N VAL A 563 -57.53 9.22 19.63
CA VAL A 563 -57.29 10.49 20.34
C VAL A 563 -58.27 10.69 21.50
N ARG A 564 -59.56 10.40 21.32
CA ARG A 564 -60.58 10.51 22.40
C ARG A 564 -60.35 9.50 23.52
N TYR A 565 -59.77 8.34 23.24
CA TYR A 565 -59.39 7.37 24.26
C TYR A 565 -58.17 7.85 25.06
N LEU A 566 -57.16 8.39 24.38
CA LEU A 566 -55.97 8.94 25.01
C LEU A 566 -56.28 10.16 25.91
N GLY A 567 -57.12 11.08 25.46
CA GLY A 567 -57.55 12.23 26.26
C GLY A 567 -58.22 11.82 27.59
N ARG A 568 -58.93 10.68 27.60
CA ARG A 568 -59.50 10.08 28.81
C ARG A 568 -58.44 9.40 29.70
N MET A 569 -57.38 8.85 29.11
CA MET A 569 -56.33 8.12 29.83
C MET A 569 -55.26 9.04 30.42
N LEU A 570 -54.84 10.07 29.68
CA LEU A 570 -53.82 11.05 30.10
C LEU A 570 -54.36 12.22 30.93
N ASN A 571 -55.68 12.25 31.20
CA ASN A 571 -56.32 13.29 32.01
C ASN A 571 -56.03 14.73 31.49
N LEU A 572 -55.90 14.89 30.17
CA LEU A 572 -55.66 16.18 29.51
C LEU A 572 -56.91 17.06 29.62
N ARG A 573 -57.12 17.69 30.77
CA ARG A 573 -58.11 18.76 30.95
C ARG A 573 -57.45 20.10 30.63
N SER A 574 -57.74 20.66 29.45
CA SER A 574 -57.56 22.09 29.17
C SER A 574 -58.52 22.55 28.04
N PRO A 575 -58.95 23.83 28.02
CA PRO A 575 -60.25 24.26 27.48
C PRO A 575 -60.31 24.48 25.95
N GLU A 576 -59.26 24.15 25.19
CA GLU A 576 -59.19 24.48 23.76
C GLU A 576 -59.85 23.45 22.82
N MET A 577 -60.47 22.40 23.36
CA MET A 577 -61.36 21.50 22.61
C MET A 577 -62.81 22.01 22.51
N ALA A 578 -63.04 23.32 22.61
CA ALA A 578 -64.35 23.92 22.36
C ALA A 578 -64.42 24.45 20.91
N VAL A 579 -64.71 23.56 19.96
CA VAL A 579 -65.29 23.97 18.68
C VAL A 579 -66.75 24.37 18.94
N PRO A 580 -67.28 25.48 18.38
CA PRO A 580 -68.58 26.00 18.76
C PRO A 580 -69.68 24.99 18.45
N ALA A 581 -70.57 24.78 19.43
CA ALA A 581 -71.81 24.07 19.22
C ALA A 581 -72.64 24.79 18.16
N ARG A 582 -72.68 24.25 16.94
CA ARG A 582 -73.69 24.64 15.96
C ARG A 582 -75.00 24.02 16.43
N ALA A 583 -75.88 24.85 16.97
CA ALA A 583 -77.22 24.47 17.37
C ALA A 583 -77.98 23.83 16.19
N PRO A 584 -78.83 22.81 16.43
CA PRO A 584 -79.78 22.36 15.42
C PRO A 584 -80.71 23.53 15.11
N ALA A 585 -80.88 23.85 13.82
CA ALA A 585 -81.94 24.76 13.40
C ALA A 585 -83.29 24.12 13.77
N GLU A 586 -84.12 24.89 14.48
CA GLU A 586 -85.51 24.57 14.77
C GLU A 586 -86.24 24.16 13.48
N GLY A 587 -86.95 23.05 13.56
CA GLY A 587 -87.92 22.71 12.53
C GLY A 587 -89.08 23.70 12.56
N ASP A 588 -89.44 24.20 11.38
CA ASP A 588 -90.82 24.52 11.07
C ASP A 588 -91.69 23.32 11.43
N GLU A 589 -92.49 23.47 12.48
CA GLU A 589 -93.64 22.63 12.74
C GLU A 589 -94.71 22.89 11.66
N ALA A 590 -94.91 21.93 10.75
CA ALA A 590 -96.23 21.55 10.24
C ALA A 590 -96.12 20.40 9.23
N ASN A 591 -96.35 19.16 9.67
CA ASN A 591 -97.52 18.39 9.22
C ASN A 591 -97.54 16.94 9.75
N ALA A 592 -98.71 16.61 10.30
CA ALA A 592 -99.40 15.33 10.26
C ALA A 592 -98.72 14.09 10.87
N ARG A 593 -99.11 13.84 12.13
CA ARG A 593 -99.71 12.60 12.65
C ARG A 593 -99.67 11.38 11.71
N ASP A 594 -99.06 10.30 12.17
CA ASP A 594 -99.85 9.10 12.47
C ASP A 594 -99.20 8.19 13.52
N VAL A 595 -100.07 7.63 14.36
CA VAL A 595 -99.79 6.77 15.50
C VAL A 595 -99.84 5.32 15.06
N VAL A 596 -98.84 4.50 15.36
CA VAL A 596 -99.06 3.10 15.79
C VAL A 596 -98.00 2.70 16.82
N ALA A 597 -98.48 2.36 18.01
CA ALA A 597 -97.74 1.81 19.13
C ALA A 597 -97.38 0.31 18.91
N PRO A 598 -96.38 -0.24 19.64
CA PRO A 598 -95.68 -1.47 19.31
C PRO A 598 -96.32 -2.71 19.95
N ALA A 599 -95.95 -3.90 19.45
CA ALA A 599 -96.19 -5.16 20.14
C ALA A 599 -95.03 -6.16 19.92
N PRO A 600 -94.79 -7.04 20.91
CA PRO A 600 -93.44 -7.28 21.42
C PRO A 600 -93.02 -8.76 21.32
N GLY A 601 -91.71 -8.99 21.20
CA GLY A 601 -91.13 -10.33 21.40
C GLY A 601 -90.22 -10.74 20.26
N GLY A 602 -88.92 -10.63 20.51
CA GLY A 602 -87.90 -11.12 19.60
C GLY A 602 -86.53 -10.63 20.03
N ALA A 603 -85.95 -11.28 21.03
CA ALA A 603 -84.50 -11.20 21.20
C ALA A 603 -83.86 -11.79 19.94
N VAL A 604 -82.98 -11.03 19.29
CA VAL A 604 -82.08 -11.59 18.26
C VAL A 604 -80.64 -11.32 18.68
N ASN A 605 -79.93 -12.43 18.66
CA ASN A 605 -78.62 -12.75 19.22
C ASN A 605 -77.49 -12.11 18.41
N LEU A 606 -76.46 -11.58 19.09
CA LEU A 606 -75.19 -11.16 18.49
C LEU A 606 -74.27 -12.39 18.38
N GLY A 607 -74.20 -12.98 17.19
CA GLY A 607 -73.18 -13.97 16.85
C GLY A 607 -72.05 -13.32 16.04
N ALA A 608 -70.84 -13.32 16.61
CA ALA A 608 -69.60 -13.41 15.83
C ALA A 608 -69.38 -14.89 15.40
N PRO A 609 -68.35 -15.28 14.61
CA PRO A 609 -67.31 -14.50 13.95
C PRO A 609 -67.08 -14.87 12.46
N ASN A 610 -66.24 -14.10 11.77
CA ASN A 610 -65.14 -14.59 10.93
C ASN A 610 -64.11 -13.47 10.77
#